data_AF-A0A945JPM8-F1
#
_entry.id   AF-A0A945JPM8-F1
#
_cell.length_a   1.000
_cell.length_b   1.000
_cell.length_c   1.000
_cell.angle_alpha   90.00
_cell.angle_beta   90.00
_cell.angle_gamma   90.00
#
_symmetry.space_group_name_H-M   'P 1'
#
loop_
_entity.id
_entity.type
_entity.pdbx_description
1 polymer ?
#
loop_
_entity_poly.entity_id
_entity_poly.type
_entity_poly.pdbx_seq_one_letter_code
_entity_poly.pdbx_strand_id
1 'polypeptide(L)'
;MNLKEFAATRHHAFRPAKPAATPAWINGYADQVRQEKLTKVIQSHAHSRRWFYVADPGDYKKRWDEVSTATVYNQLVDALGIEHVPGYTAENHRTAIQWWQSWQNRTTGRFYNPLMTDPQNPDDAEEFCNEKYVVGILHTLSSAPLYPFTTISGGDGEAGKVDVEAFYRQTSDLTLRGEGSWAGKMCTELMSLIEQGQDEFIPVLERGISNLLQLQSPDTGLWSTSTDYADYGTTSDALKILGRLHYRLGVENLPHMKALVDTLINHRHAMQSKHDSVLRNTGELLGICLETI
;
A
#
# COMPACT_ATOMS: atom_id res chain seq x y z
N MET A 1 -25.32 -6.65 16.63
CA MET A 1 -24.37 -7.27 15.69
C MET A 1 -23.01 -7.24 16.36
N ASN A 2 -22.42 -8.40 16.68
CA ASN A 2 -21.11 -8.42 17.34
C ASN A 2 -20.00 -8.18 16.30
N LEU A 3 -18.84 -7.66 16.72
CA LEU A 3 -17.72 -7.33 15.82
C LEU A 3 -17.26 -8.54 14.95
N LYS A 4 -17.40 -9.76 15.48
CA LYS A 4 -17.07 -11.02 14.79
C LYS A 4 -17.97 -11.28 13.57
N GLU A 5 -19.27 -11.02 13.69
CA GLU A 5 -20.23 -11.16 12.58
C GLU A 5 -20.07 -10.03 11.54
N PHE A 6 -19.67 -8.84 11.98
CA PHE A 6 -19.47 -7.66 11.14
C PHE A 6 -18.18 -7.73 10.30
N ALA A 7 -17.08 -8.22 10.87
CA ALA A 7 -15.80 -8.38 10.15
C ALA A 7 -15.86 -9.49 9.08
N ALA A 8 -16.52 -10.61 9.39
CA ALA A 8 -16.62 -11.76 8.48
C ALA A 8 -17.43 -11.47 7.20
N THR A 9 -18.38 -10.54 7.25
CA THR A 9 -19.25 -10.21 6.11
C THR A 9 -18.61 -9.23 5.12
N ARG A 10 -17.65 -8.40 5.52
CA ARG A 10 -17.03 -7.38 4.62
C ARG A 10 -15.77 -7.83 3.90
N HIS A 11 -14.98 -8.75 4.45
CA HIS A 11 -13.68 -9.14 3.87
C HIS A 11 -13.79 -9.78 2.46
N HIS A 12 -14.98 -10.22 2.05
CA HIS A 12 -15.22 -10.86 0.75
C HIS A 12 -16.06 -10.05 -0.25
N ALA A 13 -16.66 -8.91 0.14
CA ALA A 13 -17.69 -8.24 -0.67
C ALA A 13 -17.30 -6.87 -1.25
N PHE A 14 -16.16 -6.29 -0.88
CA PHE A 14 -15.85 -4.90 -1.24
C PHE A 14 -15.04 -4.78 -2.55
N ARG A 15 -15.75 -4.64 -3.68
CA ARG A 15 -15.31 -3.71 -4.73
C ARG A 15 -16.12 -2.43 -4.53
N PRO A 16 -15.52 -1.27 -4.18
CA PRO A 16 -16.29 -0.06 -3.97
C PRO A 16 -17.08 0.28 -5.24
N ALA A 17 -18.39 0.49 -5.10
CA ALA A 17 -19.17 1.11 -6.16
C ALA A 17 -18.71 2.57 -6.28
N LYS A 18 -18.41 3.04 -7.49
CA LYS A 18 -18.02 4.45 -7.72
C LYS A 18 -19.08 5.37 -7.08
N PRO A 19 -18.73 6.23 -6.10
CA PRO A 19 -19.73 7.09 -5.45
C PRO A 19 -20.34 8.05 -6.46
N ALA A 20 -21.68 8.09 -6.51
CA ALA A 20 -22.44 8.90 -7.48
C ALA A 20 -22.16 10.42 -7.37
N ALA A 21 -21.60 10.87 -6.25
CA ALA A 21 -21.31 12.28 -5.96
C ALA A 21 -19.83 12.69 -6.14
N THR A 22 -18.99 11.81 -6.71
CA THR A 22 -17.55 12.10 -6.88
C THR A 22 -17.34 13.27 -7.87
N PRO A 23 -16.71 14.39 -7.45
CA PRO A 23 -16.37 15.49 -8.36
C PRO A 23 -15.69 15.03 -9.65
N ALA A 24 -16.08 15.62 -10.79
CA ALA A 24 -15.61 15.22 -12.11
C ALA A 24 -14.07 15.21 -12.25
N TRP A 25 -13.37 16.11 -11.54
CA TRP A 25 -11.90 16.17 -11.55
C TRP A 25 -11.24 14.98 -10.84
N ILE A 26 -11.89 14.37 -9.85
CA ILE A 26 -11.40 13.14 -9.19
C ILE A 26 -11.54 11.95 -10.14
N ASN A 27 -12.66 11.87 -10.85
CA ASN A 27 -12.85 10.87 -11.90
C ASN A 27 -11.84 11.04 -13.05
N GLY A 28 -11.60 12.29 -13.48
CA GLY A 28 -10.61 12.61 -14.51
C GLY A 28 -9.17 12.35 -14.06
N TYR A 29 -8.87 12.50 -12.77
CA TYR A 29 -7.54 12.21 -12.21
C TYR A 29 -7.20 10.72 -12.28
N ALA A 30 -8.15 9.83 -11.96
CA ALA A 30 -7.93 8.39 -12.08
C ALA A 30 -7.58 7.97 -13.52
N ASP A 31 -8.21 8.61 -14.51
CA ASP A 31 -7.90 8.38 -15.92
C ASP A 31 -6.55 8.98 -16.31
N GLN A 32 -6.20 10.19 -15.82
CA GLN A 32 -4.88 10.79 -16.03
C GLN A 32 -3.75 9.91 -15.47
N VAL A 33 -3.85 9.49 -14.21
CA VAL A 33 -2.87 8.59 -13.57
C VAL A 33 -2.75 7.28 -14.35
N ARG A 34 -3.87 6.73 -14.83
CA ARG A 34 -3.85 5.53 -15.67
C ARG A 34 -3.05 5.78 -16.95
N GLN A 35 -3.24 6.92 -17.63
CA GLN A 35 -2.49 7.26 -18.83
C GLN A 35 -1.00 7.47 -18.57
N GLU A 36 -0.64 8.12 -17.46
CA GLU A 36 0.77 8.29 -17.04
C GLU A 36 1.43 6.94 -16.79
N LYS A 37 0.74 6.01 -16.12
CA LYS A 37 1.20 4.65 -15.86
C LYS A 37 1.34 3.82 -17.13
N LEU A 38 0.35 3.87 -18.03
CA LEU A 38 0.42 3.24 -19.34
C LEU A 38 1.63 3.75 -20.13
N THR A 39 1.87 5.07 -20.11
CA THR A 39 3.02 5.70 -20.76
C THR A 39 4.33 5.17 -20.16
N LYS A 40 4.44 5.12 -18.83
CA LYS A 40 5.63 4.58 -18.14
C LYS A 40 5.89 3.11 -18.50
N VAL A 41 4.85 2.28 -18.55
CA VAL A 41 4.95 0.88 -19.00
C VAL A 41 5.48 0.78 -20.43
N ILE A 42 4.90 1.54 -21.36
CA ILE A 42 5.30 1.53 -22.77
C ILE A 42 6.76 1.93 -22.91
N GLN A 43 7.18 2.99 -22.22
CA GLN A 43 8.57 3.47 -22.23
C GLN A 43 9.52 2.44 -21.62
N SER A 44 9.18 1.86 -20.46
CA SER A 44 10.02 0.87 -19.80
C SER A 44 10.17 -0.40 -20.63
N HIS A 45 9.10 -0.85 -21.28
CA HIS A 45 9.15 -1.99 -22.19
C HIS A 45 10.01 -1.68 -23.44
N ALA A 46 9.86 -0.49 -24.04
CA ALA A 46 10.67 -0.09 -25.18
C ALA A 46 12.19 -0.09 -24.85
N HIS A 47 12.54 0.31 -23.63
CA HIS A 47 13.91 0.34 -23.15
C HIS A 47 14.45 -1.05 -22.74
N SER A 48 13.75 -1.74 -21.85
CA SER A 48 14.22 -2.98 -21.24
C SER A 48 13.96 -4.23 -22.09
N ARG A 49 13.04 -4.15 -23.05
CA ARG A 49 12.47 -5.29 -23.80
C ARG A 49 11.84 -6.37 -22.90
N ARG A 50 11.56 -6.05 -21.63
CA ARG A 50 10.90 -6.94 -20.67
C ARG A 50 9.45 -6.51 -20.47
N TRP A 51 8.54 -7.45 -20.60
CA TRP A 51 7.14 -7.24 -20.25
C TRP A 51 6.93 -7.43 -18.75
N PHE A 52 5.94 -6.73 -18.19
CA PHE A 52 5.67 -6.73 -16.75
C PHE A 52 6.85 -6.32 -15.86
N TYR A 53 7.70 -5.43 -16.37
CA TYR A 53 8.82 -4.84 -15.65
C TYR A 53 8.80 -3.32 -15.84
N VAL A 54 8.90 -2.59 -14.73
CA VAL A 54 9.03 -1.14 -14.72
C VAL A 54 10.30 -0.77 -13.99
N ALA A 55 11.28 -0.26 -14.72
CA ALA A 55 12.50 0.30 -14.16
C ALA A 55 12.21 1.62 -13.42
N ASP A 56 12.82 1.83 -12.25
CA ASP A 56 12.83 3.13 -11.60
C ASP A 56 13.92 4.04 -12.22
N PRO A 57 13.57 5.19 -12.83
CA PRO A 57 14.56 6.09 -13.42
C PRO A 57 15.36 6.91 -12.39
N GLY A 58 14.96 6.94 -11.11
CA GLY A 58 15.42 7.93 -10.12
C GLY A 58 16.62 7.55 -9.25
N ASP A 59 16.94 6.26 -9.05
CA ASP A 59 18.00 5.86 -8.12
C ASP A 59 18.67 4.54 -8.52
N TYR A 60 19.88 4.64 -9.08
CA TYR A 60 20.67 3.50 -9.54
C TYR A 60 21.32 2.72 -8.39
N LYS A 61 21.30 3.23 -7.15
CA LYS A 61 22.02 2.62 -6.02
C LYS A 61 21.15 1.70 -5.14
N LYS A 62 19.82 1.74 -5.26
CA LYS A 62 18.89 0.92 -4.46
C LYS A 62 17.63 0.54 -5.24
N ARG A 63 17.74 -0.07 -6.43
CA ARG A 63 16.62 -0.19 -7.39
C ARG A 63 15.37 -0.90 -6.83
N TRP A 64 14.32 -0.10 -6.57
CA TRP A 64 12.96 -0.48 -6.16
C TRP A 64 12.11 -0.95 -7.36
N ASP A 65 12.68 -1.70 -8.30
CA ASP A 65 12.01 -2.06 -9.56
C ASP A 65 10.79 -2.96 -9.32
N GLU A 66 10.87 -3.87 -8.35
CA GLU A 66 9.76 -4.71 -7.90
C GLU A 66 8.63 -3.85 -7.32
N VAL A 67 8.96 -2.79 -6.61
CA VAL A 67 7.97 -1.90 -6.00
C VAL A 67 7.33 -1.02 -7.07
N SER A 68 8.13 -0.47 -7.98
CA SER A 68 7.67 0.28 -9.15
C SER A 68 6.76 -0.58 -10.02
N THR A 69 7.18 -1.80 -10.33
CA THR A 69 6.39 -2.74 -11.13
C THR A 69 5.08 -3.08 -10.44
N ALA A 70 5.12 -3.51 -9.17
CA ALA A 70 3.90 -3.88 -8.43
C ALA A 70 2.92 -2.70 -8.35
N THR A 71 3.41 -1.49 -8.09
CA THR A 71 2.56 -0.29 -7.97
C THR A 71 1.91 0.12 -9.30
N VAL A 72 2.61 -0.06 -10.42
CA VAL A 72 2.11 0.30 -11.74
C VAL A 72 1.18 -0.79 -12.26
N TYR A 73 1.65 -2.04 -12.29
CA TYR A 73 0.92 -3.13 -12.93
C TYR A 73 -0.28 -3.61 -12.11
N ASN A 74 -0.22 -3.71 -10.78
CA ASN A 74 -1.40 -4.16 -10.01
C ASN A 74 -2.59 -3.22 -10.26
N GLN A 75 -2.36 -1.91 -10.30
CA GLN A 75 -3.43 -0.95 -10.57
C GLN A 75 -3.94 -1.01 -12.01
N LEU A 76 -3.07 -1.27 -12.99
CA LEU A 76 -3.50 -1.45 -14.38
C LEU A 76 -4.29 -2.76 -14.55
N VAL A 77 -3.84 -3.85 -13.93
CA VAL A 77 -4.53 -5.16 -13.98
C VAL A 77 -5.87 -5.09 -13.27
N ASP A 78 -5.95 -4.46 -12.09
CA ASP A 78 -7.21 -4.29 -11.37
C ASP A 78 -8.23 -3.46 -12.18
N ALA A 79 -7.75 -2.46 -12.92
CA ALA A 79 -8.60 -1.58 -13.72
C ALA A 79 -9.00 -2.14 -15.08
N LEU A 80 -8.11 -2.88 -15.74
CA LEU A 80 -8.26 -3.28 -17.14
C LEU A 80 -8.44 -4.78 -17.34
N GLY A 81 -7.97 -5.62 -16.42
CA GLY A 81 -7.66 -7.04 -16.69
C GLY A 81 -6.25 -7.19 -17.27
N ILE A 82 -5.56 -8.28 -16.93
CA ILE A 82 -4.16 -8.50 -17.32
C ILE A 82 -3.98 -8.63 -18.83
N GLU A 83 -4.95 -9.26 -19.50
CA GLU A 83 -5.03 -9.48 -20.94
C GLU A 83 -5.19 -8.18 -21.74
N HIS A 84 -5.60 -7.10 -21.07
CA HIS A 84 -5.81 -5.78 -21.66
C HIS A 84 -4.65 -4.81 -21.41
N VAL A 85 -3.61 -5.25 -20.70
CA VAL A 85 -2.40 -4.46 -20.47
C VAL A 85 -1.55 -4.41 -21.76
N PRO A 86 -0.93 -3.25 -22.11
CA PRO A 86 -0.16 -3.12 -23.34
C PRO A 86 0.91 -4.21 -23.52
N GLY A 87 0.98 -4.76 -24.73
CA GLY A 87 1.95 -5.79 -25.08
C GLY A 87 1.64 -7.18 -24.54
N TYR A 88 0.46 -7.41 -23.96
CA TYR A 88 0.06 -8.75 -23.52
C TYR A 88 0.04 -9.74 -24.69
N THR A 89 0.71 -10.86 -24.50
CA THR A 89 0.58 -12.10 -25.27
C THR A 89 0.81 -13.28 -24.32
N ALA A 90 0.33 -14.48 -24.66
CA ALA A 90 0.61 -15.67 -23.85
C ALA A 90 2.12 -15.90 -23.63
N GLU A 91 2.92 -15.59 -24.65
CA GLU A 91 4.38 -15.71 -24.59
C GLU A 91 5.03 -14.64 -23.70
N ASN A 92 4.61 -13.39 -23.81
CA ASN A 92 5.09 -12.32 -22.93
C ASN A 92 4.70 -12.56 -21.47
N HIS A 93 3.50 -13.09 -21.25
CA HIS A 93 3.04 -13.47 -19.93
C HIS A 93 3.93 -14.55 -19.31
N ARG A 94 4.20 -15.62 -20.07
CA ARG A 94 5.08 -16.73 -19.67
C ARG A 94 6.50 -16.25 -19.38
N THR A 95 7.06 -15.39 -20.24
CA THR A 95 8.44 -14.88 -20.07
C THR A 95 8.57 -13.91 -18.90
N ALA A 96 7.54 -13.12 -18.59
CA ALA A 96 7.53 -12.30 -17.38
C ALA A 96 7.49 -13.14 -16.10
N ILE A 97 6.70 -14.22 -16.06
CA ILE A 97 6.72 -15.17 -14.94
C ILE A 97 8.14 -15.72 -14.75
N GLN A 98 8.77 -16.18 -15.84
CA GLN A 98 10.13 -16.72 -15.79
C GLN A 98 11.16 -15.68 -15.32
N TRP A 99 11.01 -14.43 -15.74
CA TRP A 99 11.85 -13.32 -15.30
C TRP A 99 11.72 -13.09 -13.79
N TRP A 100 10.52 -12.94 -13.24
CA TRP A 100 10.34 -12.70 -11.81
C TRP A 100 10.71 -13.93 -10.96
N GLN A 101 10.51 -15.14 -11.46
CA GLN A 101 10.98 -16.35 -10.81
C GLN A 101 12.51 -16.50 -10.83
N SER A 102 13.20 -15.97 -11.85
CA SER A 102 14.66 -16.05 -11.92
C SER A 102 15.38 -15.21 -10.87
N TRP A 103 14.67 -14.29 -10.21
CA TRP A 103 15.18 -13.52 -9.08
C TRP A 103 15.33 -14.40 -7.83
N GLN A 104 14.76 -15.61 -7.82
CA GLN A 104 14.74 -16.45 -6.62
C GLN A 104 16.01 -17.30 -6.48
N ASN A 105 16.64 -17.22 -5.31
CA ASN A 105 17.72 -18.10 -4.90
C ASN A 105 17.18 -19.51 -4.63
N ARG A 106 17.82 -20.53 -5.22
CA ARG A 106 17.37 -21.93 -5.13
C ARG A 106 17.52 -22.52 -3.72
N THR A 107 18.50 -22.06 -2.95
CA THR A 107 18.86 -22.61 -1.63
C THR A 107 18.03 -21.96 -0.53
N THR A 108 17.90 -20.64 -0.56
CA THR A 108 17.24 -19.87 0.51
C THR A 108 15.77 -19.57 0.22
N GLY A 109 15.36 -19.65 -1.05
CA GLY A 109 14.05 -19.21 -1.53
C GLY A 109 13.89 -17.68 -1.54
N ARG A 110 14.93 -16.93 -1.17
CA ARG A 110 14.94 -15.46 -1.11
C ARG A 110 15.02 -14.84 -2.50
N PHE A 111 14.57 -13.61 -2.65
CA PHE A 111 14.63 -12.90 -3.92
C PHE A 111 15.72 -11.83 -3.98
N TYR A 112 16.44 -11.80 -5.10
CA TYR A 112 17.50 -10.85 -5.41
C TYR A 112 17.31 -10.31 -6.83
N ASN A 113 17.59 -9.03 -7.03
CA ASN A 113 17.46 -8.41 -8.34
C ASN A 113 18.65 -8.85 -9.24
N PRO A 114 18.43 -9.63 -10.31
CA PRO A 114 19.48 -10.12 -11.20
C PRO A 114 20.17 -9.01 -12.02
N LEU A 115 19.65 -7.78 -11.97
CA LEU A 115 20.31 -6.61 -12.55
C LEU A 115 21.39 -6.01 -11.64
N MET A 116 21.48 -6.48 -10.39
CA MET A 116 22.40 -5.98 -9.37
C MET A 116 23.41 -7.07 -8.98
N THR A 117 22.91 -8.25 -8.59
CA THR A 117 23.74 -9.40 -8.19
C THR A 117 23.24 -10.70 -8.79
N ASP A 118 24.09 -11.74 -8.80
CA ASP A 118 23.66 -13.09 -9.16
C ASP A 118 22.75 -13.64 -8.06
N PRO A 119 21.46 -13.92 -8.32
CA PRO A 119 20.56 -14.42 -7.30
C PRO A 119 20.99 -15.75 -6.68
N GLN A 120 21.84 -16.53 -7.36
CA GLN A 120 22.35 -17.80 -6.82
C GLN A 120 23.58 -17.61 -5.92
N ASN A 121 24.32 -16.51 -6.11
CA ASN A 121 25.52 -16.16 -5.36
C ASN A 121 25.49 -14.67 -5.00
N PRO A 122 24.54 -14.24 -4.15
CA PRO A 122 24.36 -12.84 -3.83
C PRO A 122 25.54 -12.31 -3.00
N ASP A 123 25.99 -11.09 -3.28
CA ASP A 123 27.01 -10.43 -2.48
C ASP A 123 26.47 -10.07 -1.09
N ASP A 124 27.24 -10.34 -0.03
CA ASP A 124 26.84 -10.09 1.38
C ASP A 124 26.50 -8.62 1.68
N ALA A 125 26.96 -7.69 0.83
CA ALA A 125 26.74 -6.25 0.96
C ALA A 125 25.48 -5.73 0.26
N GLU A 126 24.80 -6.56 -0.56
CA GLU A 126 23.60 -6.13 -1.26
C GLU A 126 22.33 -6.36 -0.43
N GLU A 127 21.54 -5.29 -0.24
CA GLU A 127 20.21 -5.37 0.38
C GLU A 127 19.31 -6.29 -0.45
N PHE A 128 18.62 -7.22 0.23
CA PHE A 128 17.56 -8.04 -0.37
C PHE A 128 16.53 -7.14 -1.08
N CYS A 129 15.98 -7.60 -2.21
CA CYS A 129 14.81 -6.92 -2.78
C CYS A 129 13.60 -7.08 -1.85
N ASN A 130 12.59 -6.22 -1.99
CA ASN A 130 11.41 -6.30 -1.15
C ASN A 130 10.47 -7.41 -1.62
N GLU A 131 10.74 -8.64 -1.15
CA GLU A 131 10.19 -9.91 -1.64
C GLU A 131 8.66 -9.94 -1.70
N LYS A 132 7.97 -9.22 -0.81
CA LYS A 132 6.51 -9.14 -0.80
C LYS A 132 5.95 -8.63 -2.13
N TYR A 133 6.67 -7.74 -2.80
CA TYR A 133 6.24 -7.20 -4.09
C TYR A 133 6.51 -8.16 -5.23
N VAL A 134 7.63 -8.89 -5.21
CA VAL A 134 7.90 -9.95 -6.21
C VAL A 134 6.85 -11.06 -6.10
N VAL A 135 6.54 -11.50 -4.87
CA VAL A 135 5.45 -12.46 -4.62
C VAL A 135 4.11 -11.92 -5.09
N GLY A 136 3.82 -10.65 -4.80
CA GLY A 136 2.60 -9.98 -5.27
C GLY A 136 2.50 -9.92 -6.79
N ILE A 137 3.61 -9.63 -7.48
CA ILE A 137 3.68 -9.63 -8.96
C ILE A 137 3.40 -11.02 -9.50
N LEU A 138 4.06 -12.06 -8.97
CA LEU A 138 3.83 -13.43 -9.41
C LEU A 138 2.37 -13.84 -9.24
N HIS A 139 1.74 -13.46 -8.13
CA HIS A 139 0.32 -13.69 -7.92
C HIS A 139 -0.56 -12.97 -8.94
N THR A 140 -0.28 -11.71 -9.25
CA THR A 140 -0.97 -10.96 -10.34
C THR A 140 -0.82 -11.65 -11.70
N LEU A 141 0.33 -12.26 -11.95
CA LEU A 141 0.60 -13.09 -13.14
C LEU A 141 0.03 -14.52 -13.04
N SER A 142 -0.80 -14.82 -12.04
CA SER A 142 -1.35 -16.17 -11.79
C SER A 142 -0.27 -17.25 -11.65
N SER A 143 0.83 -16.91 -10.98
CA SER A 143 1.99 -17.77 -10.72
C SER A 143 2.40 -17.71 -9.25
N ALA A 144 3.42 -18.48 -8.89
CA ALA A 144 3.96 -18.59 -7.54
C ALA A 144 5.50 -18.61 -7.55
N PRO A 145 6.16 -18.34 -6.42
CA PRO A 145 7.58 -18.65 -6.23
C PRO A 145 7.89 -20.11 -6.55
N LEU A 146 9.10 -20.38 -7.07
CA LEU A 146 9.57 -21.73 -7.41
C LEU A 146 10.04 -22.52 -6.19
N TYR A 147 10.66 -21.84 -5.23
CA TYR A 147 11.28 -22.46 -4.04
C TYR A 147 10.62 -21.95 -2.75
N PRO A 148 10.52 -22.77 -1.70
CA PRO A 148 10.03 -22.32 -0.41
C PRO A 148 11.04 -21.37 0.26
N PHE A 149 10.54 -20.39 1.03
CA PHE A 149 11.40 -19.58 1.90
C PHE A 149 11.93 -20.46 3.03
N THR A 150 13.25 -20.65 3.10
CA THR A 150 13.90 -21.45 4.15
C THR A 150 14.51 -20.58 5.25
N THR A 151 14.52 -19.26 5.05
CA THR A 151 14.90 -18.27 6.05
C THR A 151 13.75 -17.29 6.28
N ILE A 152 13.41 -17.07 7.55
CA ILE A 152 12.37 -16.11 7.95
C ILE A 152 12.94 -14.72 7.62
N SER A 153 12.19 -13.92 6.87
CA SER A 153 12.47 -12.48 6.74
C SER A 153 12.30 -11.84 8.11
N GLY A 154 13.40 -11.78 8.86
CA GLY A 154 13.50 -10.97 10.06
C GLY A 154 13.40 -9.50 9.67
N GLY A 155 12.20 -8.94 9.67
CA GLY A 155 12.04 -7.74 10.47
C GLY A 155 12.16 -8.20 11.91
N ASP A 156 12.90 -7.48 12.74
CA ASP A 156 13.32 -7.86 14.09
C ASP A 156 12.17 -8.06 15.13
N GLY A 157 10.95 -8.35 14.69
CA GLY A 157 9.89 -8.88 15.52
C GLY A 157 9.78 -10.39 15.30
N GLU A 158 9.94 -11.16 16.37
CA GLU A 158 9.46 -12.55 16.40
C GLU A 158 8.06 -12.60 15.75
N ALA A 159 7.91 -13.41 14.71
CA ALA A 159 6.62 -13.62 14.06
C ALA A 159 5.59 -13.99 15.13
N GLY A 160 4.61 -13.11 15.36
CA GLY A 160 3.55 -13.31 16.34
C GLY A 160 3.64 -12.48 17.64
N LYS A 161 4.68 -11.65 17.84
CA LYS A 161 4.69 -10.68 18.94
C LYS A 161 4.41 -9.27 18.42
N VAL A 162 3.23 -8.74 18.75
CA VAL A 162 2.92 -7.32 18.54
C VAL A 162 3.70 -6.49 19.56
N ASP A 163 4.50 -5.54 19.09
CA ASP A 163 5.15 -4.55 19.94
C ASP A 163 4.13 -3.46 20.32
N VAL A 164 3.50 -3.66 21.48
CA VAL A 164 2.46 -2.77 22.01
C VAL A 164 2.99 -1.35 22.26
N GLU A 165 4.23 -1.22 22.74
CA GLU A 165 4.84 0.08 23.03
C GLU A 165 5.12 0.84 21.74
N ALA A 166 5.66 0.17 20.73
CA ALA A 166 5.87 0.78 19.42
C ALA A 166 4.53 1.13 18.75
N PHE A 167 3.49 0.32 18.91
CA PHE A 167 2.14 0.66 18.44
C PHE A 167 1.59 1.93 19.08
N TYR A 168 1.69 2.06 20.41
CA TYR A 168 1.25 3.27 21.11
C TYR A 168 2.08 4.50 20.74
N ARG A 169 3.40 4.35 20.63
CA ARG A 169 4.28 5.45 20.21
C ARG A 169 3.87 6.00 18.84
N GLN A 170 3.67 5.11 17.86
CA GLN A 170 3.33 5.49 16.49
C GLN A 170 1.92 6.04 16.32
N THR A 171 0.98 5.61 17.16
CA THR A 171 -0.38 6.15 17.16
C THR A 171 -0.51 7.45 17.96
N SER A 172 0.50 7.80 18.77
CA SER A 172 0.53 9.03 19.57
C SER A 172 1.42 10.12 18.97
N ASP A 173 2.33 9.78 18.05
CA ASP A 173 3.22 10.71 17.39
C ASP A 173 3.44 10.34 15.92
N LEU A 174 2.77 11.07 15.02
CA LEU A 174 2.85 10.88 13.58
C LEU A 174 4.03 11.61 12.94
N THR A 175 4.81 12.38 13.70
CA THR A 175 6.04 13.02 13.20
C THR A 175 7.15 12.01 12.92
N LEU A 176 7.01 10.79 13.44
CA LEU A 176 7.81 9.60 13.12
C LEU A 176 7.49 9.11 11.70
N ARG A 177 7.99 9.84 10.70
CA ARG A 177 7.70 9.62 9.27
C ARG A 177 8.03 8.19 8.83
N GLY A 178 7.09 7.56 8.11
CA GLY A 178 7.24 6.20 7.57
C GLY A 178 6.74 5.10 8.51
N GLU A 179 6.47 5.42 9.77
CA GLU A 179 5.99 4.46 10.76
C GLU A 179 4.48 4.18 10.64
N GLY A 180 3.68 5.04 9.98
CA GLY A 180 2.24 4.83 9.81
C GLY A 180 1.86 3.54 9.05
N SER A 181 2.70 3.09 8.12
CA SER A 181 2.50 1.78 7.47
C SER A 181 2.73 0.61 8.42
N TRP A 182 3.59 0.77 9.42
CA TRP A 182 3.93 -0.25 10.39
C TRP A 182 2.88 -0.30 11.50
N ALA A 183 2.42 0.85 12.01
CA ALA A 183 1.24 0.95 12.87
C ALA A 183 0.00 0.31 12.24
N GLY A 184 -0.27 0.59 10.97
CA GLY A 184 -1.37 -0.05 10.25
C GLY A 184 -1.21 -1.58 10.10
N LYS A 185 0.02 -2.09 10.02
CA LYS A 185 0.30 -3.54 10.02
C LYS A 185 0.01 -4.13 11.41
N MET A 186 0.47 -3.50 12.48
CA MET A 186 0.20 -3.94 13.85
C MET A 186 -1.30 -3.95 14.16
N CYS A 187 -2.10 -3.00 13.67
CA CYS A 187 -3.56 -3.07 13.77
C CYS A 187 -4.11 -4.38 13.17
N THR A 188 -3.58 -4.82 12.03
CA THR A 188 -4.01 -6.07 11.37
C THR A 188 -3.60 -7.29 12.19
N GLU A 189 -2.40 -7.27 12.78
CA GLU A 189 -1.88 -8.37 13.60
C GLU A 189 -2.66 -8.48 14.91
N LEU A 190 -2.91 -7.36 15.61
CA LEU A 190 -3.75 -7.30 16.81
C LEU A 190 -5.13 -7.91 16.54
N MET A 191 -5.74 -7.59 15.41
CA MET A 191 -7.02 -8.18 15.02
C MET A 191 -6.95 -9.68 14.80
N SER A 192 -5.91 -10.16 14.11
CA SER A 192 -5.74 -11.59 13.88
C SER A 192 -5.63 -12.35 15.21
N LEU A 193 -4.96 -11.75 16.21
CA LEU A 193 -4.86 -12.30 17.55
C LEU A 193 -6.21 -12.30 18.28
N ILE A 194 -6.98 -11.21 18.20
CA ILE A 194 -8.34 -11.11 18.77
C ILE A 194 -9.28 -12.15 18.13
N GLU A 195 -9.22 -12.33 16.81
CA GLU A 195 -10.00 -13.34 16.08
C GLU A 195 -9.66 -14.77 16.54
N GLN A 196 -8.40 -15.00 16.89
CA GLN A 196 -7.90 -16.25 17.48
C GLN A 196 -8.25 -16.42 18.97
N GLY A 197 -8.98 -15.47 19.57
CA GLY A 197 -9.49 -15.54 20.94
C GLY A 197 -8.59 -14.89 22.00
N GLN A 198 -7.61 -14.08 21.59
CA GLN A 198 -6.76 -13.31 22.50
C GLN A 198 -7.41 -11.95 22.79
N ASP A 199 -8.50 -11.98 23.55
CA ASP A 199 -9.34 -10.81 23.86
C ASP A 199 -8.58 -9.73 24.66
N GLU A 200 -7.46 -10.07 25.31
CA GLU A 200 -6.57 -9.12 26.00
C GLU A 200 -5.98 -8.04 25.08
N PHE A 201 -6.00 -8.26 23.75
CA PHE A 201 -5.55 -7.27 22.77
C PHE A 201 -6.64 -6.27 22.35
N ILE A 202 -7.91 -6.49 22.74
CA ILE A 202 -9.00 -5.53 22.45
C ILE A 202 -8.69 -4.14 23.05
N PRO A 203 -8.35 -4.02 24.36
CA PRO A 203 -8.02 -2.71 24.93
C PRO A 203 -6.77 -2.06 24.31
N VAL A 204 -5.84 -2.88 23.81
CA VAL A 204 -4.63 -2.39 23.13
C VAL A 204 -5.00 -1.71 21.82
N LEU A 205 -5.80 -2.39 21.00
CA LEU A 205 -6.26 -1.86 19.73
C LEU A 205 -7.10 -0.58 19.93
N GLU A 206 -8.04 -0.60 20.87
CA GLU A 206 -8.91 0.56 21.18
C GLU A 206 -8.10 1.78 21.62
N ARG A 207 -7.08 1.59 22.47
CA ARG A 207 -6.22 2.67 22.94
C ARG A 207 -5.39 3.26 21.81
N GLY A 208 -4.79 2.43 20.95
CA GLY A 208 -4.01 2.93 19.82
C GLY A 208 -4.88 3.72 18.82
N ILE A 209 -6.09 3.23 18.54
CA ILE A 209 -7.05 3.98 17.70
C ILE A 209 -7.43 5.31 18.38
N SER A 210 -7.69 5.29 19.69
CA SER A 210 -8.04 6.49 20.44
C SER A 210 -6.93 7.54 20.44
N ASN A 211 -5.68 7.13 20.62
CA ASN A 211 -4.51 8.02 20.54
C ASN A 211 -4.47 8.70 19.16
N LEU A 212 -4.66 7.92 18.09
CA LEU A 212 -4.63 8.45 16.73
C LEU A 212 -5.76 9.46 16.51
N LEU A 213 -7.00 9.12 16.87
CA LEU A 213 -8.16 9.99 16.61
C LEU A 213 -8.09 11.32 17.35
N GLN A 214 -7.48 11.36 18.54
CA GLN A 214 -7.30 12.59 19.32
C GLN A 214 -6.34 13.59 18.68
N LEU A 215 -5.49 13.15 17.76
CA LEU A 215 -4.56 14.01 17.02
C LEU A 215 -5.21 14.69 15.81
N GLN A 216 -6.45 14.33 15.47
CA GLN A 216 -7.15 14.93 14.33
C GLN A 216 -7.63 16.34 14.67
N SER A 217 -7.29 17.31 13.83
CA SER A 217 -7.78 18.67 13.98
C SER A 217 -9.29 18.74 13.71
N PRO A 218 -10.10 19.32 14.61
CA PRO A 218 -11.52 19.52 14.37
C PRO A 218 -11.81 20.55 13.26
N ASP A 219 -10.89 21.50 13.06
CA ASP A 219 -11.06 22.62 12.13
C ASP A 219 -10.71 22.23 10.69
N THR A 220 -9.64 21.46 10.51
CA THR A 220 -9.14 21.06 9.19
C THR A 220 -9.35 19.59 8.88
N GLY A 221 -9.66 18.75 9.88
CA GLY A 221 -9.72 17.30 9.74
C GLY A 221 -8.37 16.63 9.51
N LEU A 222 -7.26 17.37 9.46
CA LEU A 222 -5.90 16.86 9.23
C LEU A 222 -5.27 16.34 10.53
N TRP A 223 -4.30 15.44 10.41
CA TRP A 223 -3.43 15.00 11.50
C TRP A 223 -2.14 15.83 11.54
N SER A 224 -2.31 17.15 11.56
CA SER A 224 -1.21 18.11 11.70
C SER A 224 -1.71 19.29 12.52
N THR A 225 -0.84 19.85 13.35
CA THR A 225 -1.09 21.13 14.03
C THR A 225 -1.02 22.31 13.06
N SER A 226 -0.52 22.09 11.85
CA SER A 226 -0.41 23.08 10.81
C SER A 226 -1.61 23.03 9.86
N THR A 227 -2.18 24.20 9.59
CA THR A 227 -3.06 24.37 8.43
C THR A 227 -2.27 24.49 7.13
N ASP A 228 -0.93 24.61 7.21
CA ASP A 228 -0.04 24.65 6.07
C ASP A 228 0.17 23.23 5.52
N TYR A 229 -0.22 23.05 4.27
CA TYR A 229 -0.14 21.79 3.51
C TYR A 229 1.32 21.32 3.25
N ALA A 230 2.32 22.06 3.74
CA ALA A 230 3.72 21.64 3.78
C ALA A 230 3.94 20.31 4.55
N ASP A 231 3.13 20.02 5.57
CA ASP A 231 3.29 18.84 6.45
C ASP A 231 2.26 17.72 6.19
N TYR A 232 1.96 17.44 4.92
CA TYR A 232 1.03 16.36 4.54
C TYR A 232 1.49 14.94 4.95
N GLY A 233 2.78 14.75 5.29
CA GLY A 233 3.34 13.44 5.60
C GLY A 233 2.64 12.75 6.78
N THR A 234 2.38 13.49 7.85
CA THR A 234 1.71 13.04 9.08
C THR A 234 0.26 12.61 8.80
N THR A 235 -0.46 13.44 8.05
CA THR A 235 -1.82 13.15 7.55
C THR A 235 -1.82 11.91 6.66
N SER A 236 -0.88 11.79 5.74
CA SER A 236 -0.76 10.58 4.90
C SER A 236 -0.51 9.31 5.72
N ASP A 237 0.25 9.38 6.80
CA ASP A 237 0.57 8.23 7.64
C ASP A 237 -0.62 7.83 8.53
N ALA A 238 -1.33 8.79 9.13
CA ALA A 238 -2.61 8.55 9.81
C ALA A 238 -3.59 7.81 8.91
N LEU A 239 -3.67 8.22 7.65
CA LEU A 239 -4.66 7.72 6.72
C LEU A 239 -4.34 6.31 6.19
N LYS A 240 -3.06 5.90 6.19
CA LYS A 240 -2.69 4.48 5.97
C LYS A 240 -3.18 3.59 7.12
N ILE A 241 -3.20 4.10 8.35
CA ILE A 241 -3.75 3.38 9.51
C ILE A 241 -5.27 3.33 9.35
N LEU A 242 -5.92 4.49 9.19
CA LEU A 242 -7.38 4.60 9.09
C LEU A 242 -7.96 3.83 7.91
N GLY A 243 -7.31 3.84 6.74
CA GLY A 243 -7.76 3.04 5.60
C GLY A 243 -7.83 1.55 5.92
N ARG A 244 -6.86 1.03 6.71
CA ARG A 244 -6.93 -0.36 7.20
C ARG A 244 -8.04 -0.53 8.25
N LEU A 245 -8.24 0.45 9.13
CA LEU A 245 -9.34 0.39 10.11
C LEU A 245 -10.72 0.41 9.42
N HIS A 246 -10.92 1.28 8.45
CA HIS A 246 -12.17 1.41 7.71
C HIS A 246 -12.43 0.17 6.85
N TYR A 247 -11.50 -0.19 5.95
CA TYR A 247 -11.73 -1.31 5.03
C TYR A 247 -11.71 -2.68 5.70
N ARG A 248 -10.95 -2.86 6.79
CA ARG A 248 -10.83 -4.18 7.46
C ARG A 248 -11.67 -4.31 8.72
N LEU A 249 -11.87 -3.24 9.48
CA LEU A 249 -12.67 -3.27 10.71
C LEU A 249 -14.06 -2.68 10.54
N GLY A 250 -14.35 -2.10 9.38
CA GLY A 250 -15.61 -1.42 9.12
C GLY A 250 -15.85 -0.27 10.11
N VAL A 251 -14.79 0.41 10.57
CA VAL A 251 -14.97 1.65 11.34
C VAL A 251 -15.69 2.65 10.45
N GLU A 252 -16.97 2.81 10.73
CA GLU A 252 -17.84 3.82 10.16
C GLU A 252 -17.91 4.98 11.15
N ASN A 253 -17.95 6.22 10.67
CA ASN A 253 -18.00 7.46 11.47
C ASN A 253 -16.67 7.87 12.12
N LEU A 254 -15.61 7.95 11.32
CA LEU A 254 -14.42 8.67 11.74
C LEU A 254 -14.77 10.15 12.02
N PRO A 255 -14.20 10.77 13.07
CA PRO A 255 -14.47 12.17 13.40
C PRO A 255 -13.96 13.12 12.31
N HIS A 256 -14.54 14.31 12.25
CA HIS A 256 -14.10 15.44 11.41
C HIS A 256 -13.88 15.13 9.90
N MET A 257 -14.46 14.05 9.36
CA MET A 257 -14.27 13.64 7.97
C MET A 257 -14.78 14.67 6.97
N LYS A 258 -15.84 15.40 7.31
CA LYS A 258 -16.30 16.52 6.48
C LYS A 258 -15.26 17.66 6.41
N ALA A 259 -14.67 18.04 7.54
CA ALA A 259 -13.63 19.07 7.58
C ALA A 259 -12.38 18.62 6.81
N LEU A 260 -12.03 17.33 6.89
CA LEU A 260 -10.97 16.72 6.10
C LEU A 260 -11.27 16.84 4.60
N VAL A 261 -12.45 16.41 4.14
CA VAL A 261 -12.85 16.51 2.72
C VAL A 261 -12.81 17.95 2.23
N ASP A 262 -13.41 18.87 2.96
CA ASP A 262 -13.47 20.28 2.60
C ASP A 262 -12.05 20.85 2.49
N THR A 263 -11.17 20.51 3.44
CA THR A 263 -9.75 20.91 3.42
C THR A 263 -9.00 20.32 2.23
N LEU A 264 -9.16 19.03 1.93
CA LEU A 264 -8.53 18.39 0.77
C LEU A 264 -9.00 19.04 -0.53
N ILE A 265 -10.31 19.26 -0.71
CA ILE A 265 -10.86 19.92 -1.90
C ILE A 265 -10.30 21.34 -2.07
N ASN A 266 -10.23 22.11 -0.99
CA ASN A 266 -9.73 23.49 -1.02
C ASN A 266 -8.23 23.57 -1.36
N HIS A 267 -7.45 22.54 -1.03
CA HIS A 267 -6.02 22.49 -1.29
C HIS A 267 -5.62 21.67 -2.53
N ARG A 268 -6.58 21.31 -3.40
CA ARG A 268 -6.36 20.46 -4.59
C ARG A 268 -5.16 20.82 -5.47
N HIS A 269 -4.87 22.10 -5.64
CA HIS A 269 -3.75 22.56 -6.46
C HIS A 269 -2.38 22.26 -5.81
N ALA A 270 -2.31 22.27 -4.47
CA ALA A 270 -1.13 21.82 -3.73
C ALA A 270 -0.98 20.28 -3.78
N MET A 271 -2.08 19.55 -3.92
CA MET A 271 -2.07 18.09 -4.11
C MET A 271 -1.51 17.75 -5.50
N GLN A 272 -2.01 18.41 -6.55
CA GLN A 272 -1.60 18.20 -7.94
C GLN A 272 -0.14 18.57 -8.25
N SER A 273 0.52 19.32 -7.36
CA SER A 273 1.91 19.79 -7.54
C SER A 273 2.94 19.01 -6.72
N LYS A 274 2.52 18.03 -5.91
CA LYS A 274 3.41 17.20 -5.08
C LYS A 274 3.39 15.72 -5.51
N HIS A 275 4.47 15.00 -5.19
CA HIS A 275 4.75 13.58 -5.49
C HIS A 275 3.52 12.65 -5.62
N ASP A 276 3.58 11.70 -6.57
CA ASP A 276 2.55 10.69 -6.88
C ASP A 276 1.92 9.98 -5.66
N SER A 277 2.70 9.76 -4.59
CA SER A 277 2.23 9.09 -3.37
C SER A 277 1.25 9.93 -2.55
N VAL A 278 1.39 11.27 -2.58
CA VAL A 278 0.50 12.22 -1.91
C VAL A 278 -0.86 12.17 -2.57
N LEU A 279 -0.89 12.31 -3.89
CA LEU A 279 -2.10 12.30 -4.70
C LEU A 279 -2.85 10.97 -4.67
N ARG A 280 -2.15 9.83 -4.75
CA ARG A 280 -2.78 8.50 -4.65
C ARG A 280 -3.51 8.35 -3.33
N ASN A 281 -2.82 8.65 -2.22
CA ASN A 281 -3.41 8.52 -0.90
C ASN A 281 -4.60 9.49 -0.79
N THR A 282 -4.50 10.74 -1.27
CA THR A 282 -5.62 11.70 -1.30
C THR A 282 -6.83 11.21 -2.14
N GLY A 283 -6.60 10.57 -3.28
CA GLY A 283 -7.67 10.05 -4.13
C GLY A 283 -8.42 8.87 -3.49
N GLU A 284 -7.68 7.91 -2.93
CA GLU A 284 -8.24 6.82 -2.12
C GLU A 284 -9.00 7.37 -0.90
N LEU A 285 -8.50 8.47 -0.34
CA LEU A 285 -9.08 9.18 0.80
C LEU A 285 -10.39 9.89 0.50
N LEU A 286 -10.47 10.62 -0.61
CA LEU A 286 -11.71 11.25 -1.04
C LEU A 286 -12.80 10.19 -1.27
N GLY A 287 -12.43 9.00 -1.77
CA GLY A 287 -13.34 7.85 -1.85
C GLY A 287 -13.89 7.46 -0.47
N ILE A 288 -13.00 7.15 0.49
CA ILE A 288 -13.40 6.76 1.86
C ILE A 288 -14.27 7.85 2.50
N CYS A 289 -13.88 9.12 2.38
CA CYS A 289 -14.59 10.20 3.05
C CYS A 289 -15.95 10.49 2.42
N LEU A 290 -16.09 10.36 1.09
CA LEU A 290 -17.38 10.52 0.40
C LEU A 290 -18.33 9.34 0.62
N GLU A 291 -17.81 8.16 1.01
CA GLU A 291 -18.63 7.00 1.41
C GLU A 291 -19.08 7.06 2.88
N THR A 292 -18.39 7.86 3.71
CA THR A 292 -18.64 7.95 5.18
C THR A 292 -19.49 9.17 5.58
N ILE A 293 -19.86 10.05 4.63
CA ILE A 293 -20.75 11.21 4.81
C ILE A 293 -22.11 10.92 4.19
#